data_AF-A0A5C5SP85-F1
#
_entry.id   AF-A0A5C5SP85-F1
#
_cell.length_a   1.000
_cell.length_b   1.000
_cell.length_c   1.000
_cell.angle_alpha   90.00
_cell.angle_beta   90.00
_cell.angle_gamma   90.00
#
_symmetry.space_group_name_H-M   'P 1'
#
loop_
_entity.id
_entity.type
_entity.pdbx_description
1 polymer ?
#
loop_
_entity_poly.entity_id
_entity_poly.type
_entity_poly.pdbx_seq_one_letter_code
_entity_poly.pdbx_strand_id
1 'polypeptide(L)'
;MVDSHDALFPSIAAEARRAVPTRPEAALFRLKATLLRIRRRWRDATVDVPLQRHPVGTSLIDAPVIAQSRSPLWSAGSDPQEWALTAGKVQNLRVALRGLDGIEIPAGAVFSFWRQIGRATRRRGFVAGRELREGCMISTVGGGLCQLSNALYDTALGAGFEIVERHAHSRVVPGSRAVQGRDATVFWNYVDLRFRSRHAFRIEARMTDVDLDIRFRGIGGADETQTPPSSAPQSTVHDCVSCGQVSCFRHVPRPGLSPAHRAAWLIDACWPEYAAVFQEQAGPADTLFLPMRGPLARRYAWPASPGREVRATRVALARAIASRRQSAQGRAIQTLALTYDRRLAETYARHLPYIATHLVVSQSLLPHLWQLGCLQGRTFDVLMERWPLAELQARLDDALRAHPGSPTLGDFRAPPDIVDAEASALAAADRLYTPHAGLAGLLGEQAVLLPWVQPRSVTRRVPGGRTLLFPASPLGRKGVYALREALQGLDVDLLVAGRAREDTSRFWGDIAVRTLDGPAWPDRLAGVVLPAIIEHQPRALLRAQAVGIPVIASTACGLMQQPGTTLVDHDDVAALRAAIVACLESSALDT
;
A
#
# COMPACT_ATOMS: atom_id res chain seq x y z
N MET A 1 71.86 34.77 -9.76
CA MET A 1 71.24 35.94 -9.11
C MET A 1 69.74 35.74 -9.18
N VAL A 2 69.13 35.27 -8.08
CA VAL A 2 68.25 36.05 -7.16
C VAL A 2 67.13 36.76 -7.94
N ASP A 3 65.82 36.52 -7.74
CA ASP A 3 65.01 36.48 -6.52
C ASP A 3 63.67 35.76 -6.79
N SER A 4 63.20 34.82 -5.96
CA SER A 4 62.40 35.04 -4.74
C SER A 4 60.98 35.59 -4.97
N HIS A 5 60.03 34.74 -5.37
CA HIS A 5 58.59 35.02 -5.21
C HIS A 5 57.92 33.80 -4.59
N ASP A 6 58.15 33.65 -3.29
CA ASP A 6 57.45 32.70 -2.43
C ASP A 6 57.16 33.43 -1.11
N ALA A 7 55.91 33.88 -0.94
CA ALA A 7 55.20 34.09 0.34
C ALA A 7 54.02 35.04 0.17
N LEU A 8 52.98 34.79 0.98
CA LEU A 8 51.81 35.63 1.27
C LEU A 8 50.52 35.33 0.50
N PHE A 9 50.18 34.04 0.37
CA PHE A 9 48.81 33.62 0.66
C PHE A 9 48.82 32.94 2.04
N PRO A 10 48.10 33.47 3.06
CA PRO A 10 47.99 32.78 4.33
C PRO A 10 47.27 31.46 4.09
N SER A 11 48.02 30.38 4.27
CA SER A 11 47.55 29.01 4.38
C SER A 11 46.26 28.95 5.20
N ILE A 12 45.17 28.50 4.56
CA ILE A 12 43.95 27.99 5.21
C ILE A 12 44.32 26.63 5.84
N ALA A 13 45.29 26.61 6.75
CA ALA A 13 45.65 25.47 7.59
C ALA A 13 45.62 25.85 9.08
N ALA A 14 44.73 26.77 9.42
CA ALA A 14 44.38 27.10 10.79
C ALA A 14 42.85 27.07 11.02
N GLU A 15 42.12 26.18 10.35
CA GLU A 15 40.81 25.75 10.87
C GLU A 15 41.04 24.63 11.90
N ALA A 16 40.81 24.99 13.16
CA ALA A 16 40.94 24.19 14.37
C ALA A 16 40.92 22.67 14.14
N ARG A 17 42.05 22.00 14.44
CA ARG A 17 42.05 20.58 14.83
C ARG A 17 41.15 20.45 16.06
N ARG A 18 39.85 20.22 15.83
CA ARG A 18 38.86 20.08 16.90
C ARG A 18 39.17 18.78 17.63
N ALA A 19 39.56 18.92 18.89
CA ALA A 19 39.87 17.80 19.79
C ALA A 19 38.71 16.78 19.78
N VAL A 20 39.07 15.49 19.78
CA VAL A 20 38.09 14.39 19.87
C VAL A 20 37.35 14.54 21.20
N PRO A 21 36.00 14.69 21.20
CA PRO A 21 35.28 14.97 22.42
C PRO A 21 35.47 13.90 23.49
N THR A 22 35.75 14.33 24.71
CA THR A 22 36.11 13.45 25.83
C THR A 22 34.88 12.92 26.58
N ARG A 23 35.01 11.81 27.31
CA ARG A 23 33.95 11.29 28.22
C ARG A 23 33.42 12.35 29.20
N PRO A 24 34.25 13.20 29.84
CA PRO A 24 33.76 14.28 30.70
C PRO A 24 32.98 15.36 29.94
N GLU A 25 33.36 15.72 28.70
CA GLU A 25 32.55 16.63 27.87
C GLU A 25 31.17 16.04 27.55
N ALA A 26 31.09 14.74 27.30
CA ALA A 26 29.81 14.04 27.11
C ALA A 26 28.95 14.01 28.39
N ALA A 27 29.57 13.95 29.58
CA ALA A 27 28.87 14.06 30.86
C ALA A 27 28.36 15.49 31.11
N LEU A 28 29.21 16.50 30.86
CA LEU A 28 28.84 17.91 30.95
C LEU A 28 27.69 18.26 29.99
N PHE A 29 27.71 17.73 28.77
CA PHE A 29 26.61 17.88 27.81
C PHE A 29 25.30 17.30 28.36
N ARG A 30 25.34 16.10 28.97
CA ARG A 30 24.16 15.47 29.60
C ARG A 30 23.60 16.31 30.76
N LEU A 31 24.46 16.88 31.59
CA LEU A 31 24.05 17.78 32.67
C LEU A 31 23.38 19.04 32.10
N LYS A 32 24.02 19.72 31.15
CA LYS A 32 23.47 20.91 30.46
C LYS A 32 22.10 20.62 29.84
N ALA A 33 21.98 19.50 29.10
CA ALA A 33 20.71 19.10 28.50
C ALA A 33 19.63 18.83 29.56
N THR A 34 19.99 18.24 30.70
CA THR A 34 19.04 17.99 31.80
C THR A 34 18.54 19.28 32.43
N LEU A 35 19.43 20.24 32.69
CA LEU A 35 19.07 21.57 33.20
C LEU A 35 18.16 22.33 32.21
N LEU A 36 18.47 22.29 30.91
CA LEU A 36 17.62 22.89 29.88
C LEU A 36 16.23 22.26 29.83
N ARG A 37 16.12 20.94 30.03
CA ARG A 37 14.83 20.24 30.13
C ARG A 37 14.02 20.64 31.34
N ILE A 38 14.67 20.79 32.51
CA ILE A 38 14.02 21.25 33.73
C ILE A 38 13.52 22.69 33.50
N ARG A 39 14.40 23.60 33.07
CA ARG A 39 14.04 24.99 32.75
C ARG A 39 12.89 25.06 31.75
N ARG A 40 12.89 24.20 30.72
CA ARG A 40 11.81 24.11 29.74
C ARG A 40 10.49 23.69 30.38
N ARG A 41 10.49 22.68 31.24
CA ARG A 41 9.28 22.21 31.94
C ARG A 41 8.67 23.31 32.81
N TRP A 42 9.50 24.08 33.53
CA TRP A 42 9.04 25.22 34.32
C TRP A 42 8.47 26.33 33.43
N ARG A 43 9.16 26.68 32.33
CA ARG A 43 8.67 27.68 31.37
C ARG A 43 7.33 27.25 30.76
N ASP A 44 7.21 26.01 30.29
CA ASP A 44 5.97 25.51 29.70
C ASP A 44 4.81 25.41 30.72
N ALA A 45 5.10 25.31 32.02
CA ALA A 45 4.10 25.33 33.09
C ALA A 45 3.66 26.74 33.50
N THR A 46 4.37 27.78 33.05
CA THR A 46 4.13 29.19 33.40
C THR A 46 3.60 30.01 32.23
N VAL A 47 3.30 29.38 31.09
CA VAL A 47 2.68 30.04 29.91
C VAL A 47 1.16 30.03 30.06
N ASP A 48 0.53 31.18 29.80
CA ASP A 48 -0.92 31.38 29.92
C ASP A 48 -1.77 30.47 29.03
N VAL A 49 -1.23 30.08 27.86
CA VAL A 49 -1.87 29.13 26.94
C VAL A 49 -1.23 27.74 27.10
N PRO A 50 -1.95 26.74 27.63
CA PRO A 50 -1.39 25.42 27.83
C PRO A 50 -1.09 24.72 26.50
N LEU A 51 0.09 24.12 26.41
CA LEU A 51 0.48 23.30 25.26
C LEU A 51 -0.27 21.98 25.30
N GLN A 52 -1.09 21.73 24.29
CA GLN A 52 -1.87 20.51 24.16
C GLN A 52 -1.55 19.76 22.87
N ARG A 53 -1.97 18.49 22.82
CA ARG A 53 -2.02 17.75 21.56
C ARG A 53 -3.33 18.04 20.89
N HIS A 54 -3.29 18.17 19.58
CA HIS A 54 -4.47 18.44 18.77
C HIS A 54 -4.97 17.12 18.17
N PRO A 55 -6.29 16.84 18.27
CA PRO A 55 -6.88 15.61 17.74
C PRO A 55 -7.00 15.67 16.22
N VAL A 56 -7.16 14.50 15.61
CA VAL A 56 -7.61 14.39 14.23
C VAL A 56 -9.06 14.87 14.16
N GLY A 57 -9.35 15.75 13.21
CA GLY A 57 -10.70 16.25 12.94
C GLY A 57 -11.12 16.01 11.50
N THR A 58 -12.35 16.37 11.16
CA THR A 58 -12.87 16.37 9.78
C THR A 58 -13.55 17.69 9.40
N SER A 59 -13.65 18.64 10.33
CA SER A 59 -14.38 19.90 10.17
C SER A 59 -13.77 20.80 9.09
N LEU A 60 -12.47 20.65 8.83
CA LEU A 60 -11.70 21.45 7.87
C LEU A 60 -11.13 20.61 6.73
N ILE A 61 -11.66 19.41 6.49
CA ILE A 61 -11.18 18.53 5.41
C ILE A 61 -11.41 19.16 4.02
N ASP A 62 -12.54 19.83 3.84
CA ASP A 62 -12.94 20.49 2.59
C ASP A 62 -12.55 21.97 2.53
N ALA A 63 -11.92 22.50 3.59
CA ALA A 63 -11.44 23.89 3.60
C ALA A 63 -10.33 24.09 2.55
N PRO A 64 -10.19 25.30 1.98
CA PRO A 64 -9.17 25.56 0.96
C PRO A 64 -7.76 25.40 1.53
N VAL A 65 -6.82 25.00 0.68
CA VAL A 65 -5.39 24.97 1.02
C VAL A 65 -4.88 26.39 1.06
N ILE A 66 -4.42 26.84 2.24
CA ILE A 66 -3.93 28.21 2.47
C ILE A 66 -2.40 28.31 2.34
N ALA A 67 -1.68 27.18 2.46
CA ALA A 67 -0.25 27.11 2.22
C ALA A 67 0.19 25.67 1.98
N GLN A 68 1.30 25.49 1.25
CA GLN A 68 1.88 24.20 0.94
C GLN A 68 3.42 24.26 0.90
N SER A 69 4.09 23.25 1.46
CA SER A 69 5.51 23.00 1.25
C SER A 69 5.72 21.58 0.76
N ARG A 70 6.38 21.42 -0.39
CA ARG A 70 6.89 20.14 -0.89
C ARG A 70 8.41 20.09 -0.84
N SER A 71 8.97 18.93 -0.51
CA SER A 71 10.41 18.72 -0.51
C SER A 71 10.78 17.28 -0.87
N PRO A 72 11.87 17.05 -1.64
CA PRO A 72 12.29 15.70 -2.00
C PRO A 72 12.58 14.81 -0.80
N LEU A 73 12.07 13.57 -0.81
CA LEU A 73 12.36 12.53 0.17
C LEU A 73 13.73 11.92 -0.05
N TRP A 74 14.10 11.68 -1.30
CA TRP A 74 15.33 11.00 -1.67
C TRP A 74 16.34 12.00 -2.23
N SER A 75 17.59 11.87 -1.84
CA SER A 75 18.69 12.65 -2.42
C SER A 75 19.23 11.93 -3.64
N ALA A 76 19.16 12.55 -4.81
CA ALA A 76 19.76 12.02 -6.04
C ALA A 76 21.27 11.80 -5.81
N GLY A 77 21.79 10.61 -6.18
CA GLY A 77 23.20 10.27 -6.02
C GLY A 77 23.63 9.90 -4.60
N SER A 78 22.70 9.48 -3.72
CA SER A 78 23.05 8.93 -2.41
C SER A 78 24.02 7.76 -2.60
N ASP A 79 25.19 7.81 -1.95
CA ASP A 79 26.11 6.67 -1.91
C ASP A 79 25.32 5.42 -1.46
N PRO A 80 25.42 4.29 -2.16
CA PRO A 80 24.83 3.03 -1.70
C PRO A 80 25.11 2.69 -0.23
N GLN A 81 26.22 3.18 0.32
CA GLN A 81 26.61 3.03 1.72
C GLN A 81 25.73 3.88 2.68
N GLU A 82 25.13 4.97 2.21
CA GLU A 82 24.23 5.84 2.97
C GLU A 82 22.74 5.49 2.80
N TRP A 83 22.40 4.63 1.83
CA TRP A 83 21.02 4.29 1.49
C TRP A 83 20.17 3.90 2.70
N ALA A 84 20.73 3.08 3.60
CA ALA A 84 20.04 2.67 4.82
C ALA A 84 19.69 3.85 5.74
N LEU A 85 20.56 4.86 5.85
CA LEU A 85 20.29 6.06 6.66
C LEU A 85 19.25 6.97 6.00
N THR A 86 19.22 7.02 4.67
CA THR A 86 18.19 7.74 3.90
C THR A 86 16.83 7.05 4.03
N ALA A 87 16.75 5.72 3.85
CA ALA A 87 15.54 4.94 4.11
C ALA A 87 15.09 5.07 5.57
N GLY A 88 16.06 5.12 6.50
CA GLY A 88 15.82 5.37 7.92
C GLY A 88 15.20 6.74 8.20
N LYS A 89 15.67 7.79 7.52
CA LYS A 89 15.03 9.13 7.55
C LYS A 89 13.57 9.02 7.09
N VAL A 90 13.31 8.42 5.93
CA VAL A 90 11.95 8.31 5.38
C VAL A 90 11.02 7.55 6.35
N GLN A 91 11.53 6.49 6.99
CA GLN A 91 10.78 5.80 8.05
C GLN A 91 10.50 6.69 9.27
N ASN A 92 11.46 7.51 9.70
CA ASN A 92 11.25 8.43 10.83
C ASN A 92 10.20 9.50 10.50
N LEU A 93 10.21 10.02 9.26
CA LEU A 93 9.17 10.91 8.75
C LEU A 93 7.82 10.19 8.76
N ARG A 94 7.72 9.00 8.16
CA ARG A 94 6.51 8.15 8.16
C ARG A 94 5.89 7.99 9.54
N VAL A 95 6.73 7.71 10.55
CA VAL A 95 6.28 7.53 11.94
C VAL A 95 5.82 8.85 12.56
N ALA A 96 6.50 9.97 12.28
CA ALA A 96 6.12 11.28 12.78
C ALA A 96 4.80 11.79 12.17
N LEU A 97 4.61 11.56 10.87
CA LEU A 97 3.41 11.98 10.11
C LEU A 97 2.12 11.39 10.69
N ARG A 98 2.15 10.18 11.26
CA ARG A 98 0.99 9.58 11.96
C ARG A 98 0.44 10.43 13.11
N GLY A 99 1.26 11.31 13.68
CA GLY A 99 0.83 12.25 14.72
C GLY A 99 0.42 13.62 14.19
N LEU A 100 0.58 13.90 12.90
CA LEU A 100 0.36 15.21 12.29
C LEU A 100 -0.75 15.21 11.24
N ASP A 101 -0.88 14.14 10.46
CA ASP A 101 -1.83 14.12 9.37
C ASP A 101 -3.27 14.17 9.88
N GLY A 102 -4.02 15.17 9.41
CA GLY A 102 -5.42 15.37 9.70
C GLY A 102 -5.74 16.01 11.05
N ILE A 103 -4.75 16.53 11.78
CA ILE A 103 -5.01 17.24 13.03
C ILE A 103 -5.62 18.62 12.77
N GLU A 104 -6.53 19.05 13.62
CA GLU A 104 -7.17 20.37 13.56
C GLU A 104 -6.78 21.20 14.79
N ILE A 105 -6.25 22.39 14.55
CA ILE A 105 -5.77 23.32 15.57
C ILE A 105 -6.77 24.48 15.65
N PRO A 106 -7.39 24.74 16.81
CA PRO A 106 -8.30 25.86 17.00
C PRO A 106 -7.63 27.22 16.83
N ALA A 107 -8.44 28.23 16.52
CA ALA A 107 -8.02 29.63 16.49
C ALA A 107 -7.33 30.03 17.81
N GLY A 108 -6.18 30.71 17.72
CA GLY A 108 -5.38 31.18 18.85
C GLY A 108 -4.57 30.09 19.58
N ALA A 109 -4.81 28.80 19.30
CA ALA A 109 -4.07 27.71 19.92
C ALA A 109 -2.65 27.57 19.32
N VAL A 110 -1.70 27.18 20.17
CA VAL A 110 -0.31 26.97 19.76
C VAL A 110 -0.12 25.52 19.29
N PHE A 111 0.43 25.36 18.09
CA PHE A 111 1.01 24.10 17.65
C PHE A 111 2.42 23.97 18.24
N SER A 112 2.77 22.77 18.73
CA SER A 112 4.13 22.43 19.17
C SER A 112 4.54 21.09 18.59
N PHE A 113 5.65 21.08 17.84
CA PHE A 113 6.16 19.91 17.15
C PHE A 113 6.38 18.74 18.11
N TRP A 114 7.10 18.97 19.21
CA TRP A 114 7.38 17.90 20.17
C TRP A 114 6.21 17.55 21.08
N ARG A 115 5.28 18.48 21.34
CA ARG A 115 4.05 18.14 22.07
C ARG A 115 3.21 17.16 21.25
N GLN A 116 3.10 17.40 19.95
CA GLN A 116 2.33 16.59 19.02
C GLN A 116 3.00 15.23 18.75
N ILE A 117 4.25 15.23 18.26
CA ILE A 117 4.95 13.99 17.87
C ILE A 117 5.46 13.21 19.09
N GLY A 118 5.92 13.88 20.14
CA GLY A 118 6.56 13.24 21.30
C GLY A 118 7.97 12.69 21.01
N ARG A 119 8.60 12.06 22.01
CA ARG A 119 9.98 11.56 21.91
C ARG A 119 10.15 10.50 20.82
N ALA A 120 11.12 10.71 19.92
CA ALA A 120 11.56 9.70 18.97
C ALA A 120 12.28 8.55 19.70
N THR A 121 11.72 7.34 19.66
CA THR A 121 12.30 6.14 20.29
C THR A 121 12.09 4.90 19.42
N ARG A 122 12.99 3.92 19.53
CA ARG A 122 12.87 2.63 18.81
C ARG A 122 11.56 1.90 19.10
N ARG A 123 11.08 1.94 20.35
CA ARG A 123 9.78 1.35 20.74
C ARG A 123 8.60 1.96 19.98
N ARG A 124 8.70 3.23 19.57
CA ARG A 124 7.67 3.92 18.78
C ARG A 124 7.86 3.76 17.27
N GLY A 125 8.82 2.96 16.83
CA GLY A 125 9.08 2.67 15.42
C GLY A 125 10.10 3.58 14.75
N PHE A 126 10.71 4.54 15.48
CA PHE A 126 11.80 5.36 14.96
C PHE A 126 13.08 4.53 14.84
N VAL A 127 13.82 4.75 13.76
CA VAL A 127 15.05 4.02 13.41
C VAL A 127 16.22 4.98 13.29
N ALA A 128 17.42 4.41 13.14
CA ALA A 128 18.61 5.16 12.79
C ALA A 128 18.41 5.81 11.42
N GLY A 129 18.49 7.12 11.35
CA GLY A 129 18.41 7.90 10.13
C GLY A 129 19.48 8.98 10.11
N ARG A 130 19.61 9.64 8.97
CA ARG A 130 20.58 10.71 8.73
C ARG A 130 20.25 11.97 9.55
N GLU A 131 21.18 12.44 10.37
CA GLU A 131 21.11 13.74 11.07
C GLU A 131 22.34 14.57 10.71
N LEU A 132 22.15 15.85 10.38
CA LEU A 132 23.26 16.79 10.26
C LEU A 132 23.47 17.48 11.60
N ARG A 133 24.63 17.29 12.22
CA ARG A 133 24.97 17.90 13.51
C ARG A 133 26.38 18.49 13.47
N GLU A 134 26.49 19.78 13.80
CA GLU A 134 27.76 20.52 13.85
C GLU A 134 28.55 20.52 12.50
N GLY A 135 27.87 20.25 11.38
CA GLY A 135 28.45 20.13 10.05
C GLY A 135 28.91 18.72 9.66
N CYS A 136 28.68 17.73 10.53
CA CYS A 136 28.93 16.32 10.23
C CYS A 136 27.60 15.57 10.09
N MET A 137 27.53 14.66 9.13
CA MET A 137 26.41 13.75 8.99
C MET A 137 26.58 12.55 9.92
N ILE A 138 25.68 12.40 10.90
CA ILE A 138 25.69 11.33 11.90
C ILE A 138 24.42 10.47 11.83
N SER A 139 24.54 9.23 12.31
CA SER A 139 23.41 8.32 12.46
C SER A 139 22.76 8.51 13.84
N THR A 140 21.45 8.82 13.87
CA THR A 140 20.70 9.01 15.12
C THR A 140 19.31 8.38 15.03
N VAL A 141 18.76 7.97 16.18
CA VAL A 141 17.36 7.52 16.24
C VAL A 141 16.45 8.74 16.07
N GLY A 142 15.57 8.71 15.06
CA GLY A 142 14.77 9.88 14.69
C GLY A 142 15.51 10.87 13.79
N GLY A 143 16.64 10.46 13.18
CA GLY A 143 17.35 11.29 12.23
C GLY A 143 16.48 11.68 11.05
N GLY A 144 16.61 12.94 10.64
CA GLY A 144 15.93 13.53 9.48
C GLY A 144 14.61 14.25 9.79
N LEU A 145 14.17 14.28 11.06
CA LEU A 145 12.99 15.05 11.48
C LEU A 145 13.12 16.57 11.25
N CYS A 146 14.34 17.10 11.10
CA CYS A 146 14.54 18.50 10.72
C CYS A 146 13.94 18.84 9.35
N GLN A 147 13.83 17.87 8.44
CA GLN A 147 13.15 18.08 7.15
C GLN A 147 11.67 18.39 7.37
N LEU A 148 11.03 17.68 8.30
CA LEU A 148 9.62 17.87 8.65
C LEU A 148 9.37 19.20 9.37
N SER A 149 10.24 19.58 10.31
CA SER A 149 10.12 20.88 10.98
C SER A 149 10.35 22.04 10.02
N ASN A 150 11.31 21.94 9.09
CA ASN A 150 11.48 22.93 8.03
C ASN A 150 10.21 23.04 7.18
N ALA A 151 9.63 21.93 6.73
CA ALA A 151 8.43 21.94 5.91
C ALA A 151 7.22 22.56 6.65
N LEU A 152 7.01 22.23 7.92
CA LEU A 152 5.97 22.83 8.76
C LEU A 152 6.19 24.34 8.97
N TYR A 153 7.43 24.75 9.22
CA TYR A 153 7.80 26.15 9.37
C TYR A 153 7.55 26.95 8.10
N ASP A 154 7.99 26.43 6.95
CA ASP A 154 7.77 27.06 5.66
C ASP A 154 6.29 27.19 5.30
N THR A 155 5.50 26.15 5.60
CA THR A 155 4.05 26.17 5.40
C THR A 155 3.39 27.20 6.34
N ALA A 156 3.85 27.32 7.58
CA ALA A 156 3.36 28.32 8.53
C ALA A 156 3.69 29.75 8.09
N LEU A 157 4.90 29.99 7.58
CA LEU A 157 5.28 31.29 7.02
C LEU A 157 4.44 31.63 5.79
N GLY A 158 4.24 30.67 4.88
CA GLY A 158 3.40 30.85 3.69
C GLY A 158 1.94 31.16 4.05
N ALA A 159 1.44 30.61 5.15
CA ALA A 159 0.09 30.89 5.65
C ALA A 159 0.00 32.18 6.50
N GLY A 160 1.10 32.92 6.68
CA GLY A 160 1.12 34.13 7.51
C GLY A 160 0.93 33.88 9.01
N PHE A 161 1.27 32.69 9.51
CA PHE A 161 1.10 32.34 10.93
C PHE A 161 2.17 33.01 11.81
N GLU A 162 1.82 33.25 13.08
CA GLU A 162 2.77 33.76 14.06
C GLU A 162 3.70 32.65 14.53
N ILE A 163 5.00 32.87 14.40
CA ILE A 163 6.04 31.94 14.85
C ILE A 163 6.35 32.24 16.32
N VAL A 164 5.89 31.36 17.20
CA VAL A 164 6.04 31.47 18.67
C VAL A 164 7.43 31.01 19.13
N GLU A 165 8.00 30.00 18.47
CA GLU A 165 9.34 29.51 18.74
C GLU A 165 9.97 28.92 17.48
N ARG A 166 11.20 29.36 17.17
CA ARG A 166 12.02 28.82 16.08
C ARG A 166 13.49 28.91 16.48
N HIS A 167 14.25 27.87 16.12
CA HIS A 167 15.69 27.80 16.30
C HIS A 167 16.35 27.50 14.97
N ALA A 168 17.41 28.23 14.62
CA ALA A 168 18.22 27.96 13.43
C ALA A 168 19.23 26.84 13.69
N HIS A 169 19.65 26.13 12.65
CA HIS A 169 20.78 25.22 12.73
C HIS A 169 22.07 26.01 13.00
N SER A 170 22.94 25.47 13.85
CA SER A 170 24.20 26.13 14.24
C SER A 170 25.23 26.26 13.11
N ARG A 171 24.99 25.61 11.95
CA ARG A 171 25.86 25.67 10.78
C ARG A 171 25.00 25.70 9.52
N VAL A 172 25.28 26.66 8.63
CA VAL A 172 24.60 26.81 7.34
C VAL A 172 25.32 25.93 6.32
N VAL A 173 24.60 24.99 5.72
CA VAL A 173 25.11 24.20 4.59
C VAL A 173 24.84 24.98 3.30
N PRO A 174 25.82 25.15 2.39
CA PRO A 174 25.57 25.79 1.10
C PRO A 174 24.40 25.13 0.37
N GLY A 175 23.47 25.94 -0.14
CA GLY A 175 22.22 25.48 -0.74
C GLY A 175 21.11 25.10 0.25
N SER A 176 21.36 24.91 1.54
CA SER A 176 20.27 24.60 2.48
C SER A 176 19.33 25.79 2.70
N ARG A 177 18.08 25.51 3.11
CA ARG A 177 17.09 26.53 3.54
C ARG A 177 17.61 27.47 4.63
N ALA A 178 18.64 27.06 5.38
CA ALA A 178 19.29 27.90 6.38
C ALA A 178 19.97 29.14 5.78
N VAL A 179 20.41 29.08 4.50
CA VAL A 179 20.96 30.23 3.76
C VAL A 179 19.93 31.35 3.62
N GLN A 180 18.64 30.98 3.51
CA GLN A 180 17.53 31.92 3.38
C GLN A 180 16.91 32.30 4.72
N GLY A 181 17.48 31.84 5.85
CA GLY A 181 16.87 31.98 7.18
C GLY A 181 15.56 31.19 7.36
N ARG A 182 15.29 30.24 6.47
CA ARG A 182 14.04 29.45 6.40
C ARG A 182 14.15 28.07 7.03
N ASP A 183 15.13 27.86 7.90
CA ASP A 183 15.32 26.60 8.61
C ASP A 183 14.79 26.64 10.05
N ALA A 184 14.24 25.53 10.50
CA ALA A 184 13.79 25.28 11.85
C ALA A 184 14.35 23.94 12.34
N THR A 185 15.33 23.99 13.25
CA THR A 185 15.88 22.80 13.88
C THR A 185 15.06 22.39 15.10
N VAL A 186 15.03 21.09 15.40
CA VAL A 186 14.28 20.53 16.54
C VAL A 186 15.13 19.51 17.29
N PHE A 187 15.13 19.58 18.62
CA PHE A 187 15.85 18.64 19.47
C PHE A 187 15.04 18.31 20.74
N TRP A 188 14.79 17.02 20.95
CA TRP A 188 13.96 16.57 22.05
C TRP A 188 14.54 16.93 23.44
N ASN A 189 13.88 17.74 24.26
CA ASN A 189 12.56 18.37 24.16
C ASN A 189 12.61 19.87 24.54
N TYR A 190 13.74 20.51 24.31
CA TYR A 190 13.96 21.91 24.69
C TYR A 190 14.28 22.82 23.49
N VAL A 191 14.38 22.26 22.28
CA VAL A 191 14.43 22.98 21.01
C VAL A 191 13.23 22.51 20.20
N ASP A 192 12.24 23.39 20.02
CA ASP A 192 10.93 23.08 19.46
C ASP A 192 10.58 24.05 18.33
N LEU A 193 9.64 23.63 17.48
CA LEU A 193 8.99 24.53 16.53
C LEU A 193 7.57 24.79 17.05
N ARG A 194 7.24 26.06 17.29
CA ARG A 194 5.92 26.48 17.73
C ARG A 194 5.40 27.62 16.88
N PHE A 195 4.14 27.53 16.49
CA PHE A 195 3.43 28.59 15.76
C PHE A 195 1.95 28.60 16.14
N ARG A 196 1.28 29.73 15.90
CA ARG A 196 -0.16 29.90 16.14
C ARG A 196 -0.80 30.68 14.99
N SER A 197 -2.07 30.39 14.76
CA SER A 197 -2.90 31.12 13.79
C SER A 197 -4.06 31.81 14.49
N ARG A 198 -4.54 32.91 13.92
CA ARG A 198 -5.77 33.59 14.35
C ARG A 198 -7.03 32.81 13.98
N HIS A 199 -6.94 31.93 12.99
CA HIS A 199 -8.03 31.10 12.51
C HIS A 199 -7.74 29.62 12.79
N ALA A 200 -8.80 28.81 12.88
CA ALA A 200 -8.64 27.36 12.96
C ALA A 200 -8.06 26.83 11.64
N PHE A 201 -7.17 25.84 11.73
CA PHE A 201 -6.54 25.24 10.56
C PHE A 201 -6.29 23.75 10.75
N ARG A 202 -6.19 23.03 9.64
CA ARG A 202 -5.87 21.61 9.55
C ARG A 202 -4.48 21.42 8.97
N ILE A 203 -3.72 20.48 9.52
CA ILE A 203 -2.45 20.02 8.94
C ILE A 203 -2.72 18.73 8.16
N GLU A 204 -2.38 18.72 6.88
CA GLU A 204 -2.28 17.50 6.08
C GLU A 204 -0.80 17.21 5.85
N ALA A 205 -0.35 16.03 6.25
CA ALA A 205 1.06 15.66 6.24
C ALA A 205 1.21 14.29 5.59
N ARG A 206 1.67 14.28 4.33
CA ARG A 206 1.71 13.08 3.48
C ARG A 206 3.08 12.93 2.83
N MET A 207 3.38 11.71 2.41
CA MET A 207 4.52 11.43 1.54
C MET A 207 4.04 10.68 0.31
N THR A 208 4.43 11.17 -0.86
CA THR A 208 4.45 10.35 -2.07
C THR A 208 5.66 9.43 -2.02
N ASP A 209 5.91 8.67 -3.07
CA ASP A 209 7.17 7.94 -3.25
C ASP A 209 8.37 8.90 -3.36
N VAL A 210 8.20 10.12 -3.91
CA VAL A 210 9.29 11.08 -4.14
C VAL A 210 9.36 12.26 -3.17
N ASP A 211 8.24 12.73 -2.62
CA ASP A 211 8.14 14.02 -1.93
C ASP A 211 7.47 13.91 -0.56
N LEU A 212 7.96 14.71 0.39
CA LEU A 212 7.25 15.09 1.61
C LEU A 212 6.38 16.29 1.28
N ASP A 213 5.07 16.16 1.46
CA ASP A 213 4.07 17.19 1.19
C ASP A 213 3.33 17.58 2.48
N ILE A 214 3.48 18.85 2.87
CA ILE A 214 2.78 19.45 4.00
C ILE A 214 1.84 20.54 3.47
N ARG A 215 0.57 20.45 3.83
CA ARG A 215 -0.45 21.44 3.47
C ARG A 215 -1.18 21.91 4.71
N PHE A 216 -1.48 23.21 4.77
CA PHE A 216 -2.42 23.75 5.74
C PHE A 216 -3.73 24.08 5.04
N ARG A 217 -4.85 23.66 5.62
CA ARG A 217 -6.20 24.04 5.19
C ARG A 217 -6.88 24.90 6.24
N GLY A 218 -7.65 25.90 5.83
CA GLY A 218 -8.33 26.79 6.76
C GLY A 218 -9.13 27.88 6.07
N ILE A 219 -9.85 28.68 6.86
CA ILE A 219 -10.68 29.79 6.36
C ILE A 219 -9.95 31.08 6.77
N GLY A 220 -9.24 31.68 5.82
CA GLY A 220 -8.37 32.84 6.03
C GLY A 220 -6.98 32.59 5.44
N GLY A 221 -6.71 33.13 4.26
CA GLY A 221 -5.41 33.03 3.59
C GLY A 221 -4.58 34.29 3.78
N ALA A 222 -3.26 34.12 3.83
CA ALA A 222 -2.41 35.06 3.11
C ALA A 222 -2.56 34.78 1.61
N ASP A 223 -2.57 35.85 0.82
CA ASP A 223 -2.71 35.88 -0.64
C ASP A 223 -1.78 34.91 -1.37
N GLU A 224 -2.22 34.45 -2.55
CA GLU A 224 -1.46 33.63 -3.49
C GLU A 224 -0.01 34.09 -3.60
N THR A 225 0.91 33.36 -2.98
CA THR A 225 2.35 33.55 -3.19
C THR A 225 2.94 32.28 -3.76
N GLN A 226 3.39 32.41 -5.01
CA GLN A 226 4.14 31.42 -5.74
C GLN A 226 5.36 30.96 -4.93
N THR A 227 5.46 29.65 -4.72
CA THR A 227 6.64 28.99 -4.17
C THR A 227 7.84 29.21 -5.12
N PRO A 228 8.96 29.83 -4.71
CA PRO A 228 10.15 29.82 -5.53
C PRO A 228 10.68 28.39 -5.63
N PRO A 229 11.16 27.93 -6.80
CA PRO A 229 11.78 26.61 -6.92
C PRO A 229 13.04 26.57 -6.04
N SER A 230 13.02 25.71 -5.02
CA SER A 230 14.18 25.45 -4.17
C SER A 230 15.04 24.35 -4.78
N SER A 231 15.69 24.63 -5.92
CA SER A 231 16.81 23.82 -6.41
C SER A 231 18.10 24.35 -5.81
N ALA A 232 18.49 23.79 -4.68
CA ALA A 232 19.78 24.06 -4.07
C ALA A 232 20.86 23.17 -4.68
N PRO A 233 21.99 23.73 -5.15
CA PRO A 233 23.13 22.93 -5.55
C PRO A 233 23.66 22.14 -4.35
N GLN A 234 23.92 20.86 -4.58
CA GLN A 234 24.43 19.92 -3.59
C GLN A 234 25.88 20.30 -3.25
N SER A 235 26.15 20.68 -2.01
CA SER A 235 27.53 20.74 -1.49
C SER A 235 27.93 19.38 -0.95
N THR A 236 29.15 18.94 -1.23
CA THR A 236 29.81 17.77 -0.63
C THR A 236 30.02 18.02 0.87
N VAL A 237 29.00 17.68 1.68
CA VAL A 237 29.13 17.71 3.14
C VAL A 237 29.87 16.46 3.57
N HIS A 238 30.99 16.61 4.28
CA HIS A 238 31.73 15.49 4.86
C HIS A 238 30.82 14.69 5.81
N ASP A 239 30.55 13.44 5.45
CA ASP A 239 29.77 12.51 6.25
C ASP A 239 30.67 11.62 7.12
N CYS A 240 30.11 11.05 8.20
CA CYS A 240 30.88 10.16 9.08
C CYS A 240 31.18 8.78 8.46
N VAL A 241 30.60 8.45 7.30
CA VAL A 241 30.75 7.19 6.57
C VAL A 241 31.96 7.24 5.62
N SER A 242 32.26 8.40 5.03
CA SER A 242 33.33 8.70 4.09
C SER A 242 34.56 9.32 4.75
N CYS A 243 34.46 9.83 5.98
CA CYS A 243 35.57 10.49 6.68
C CYS A 243 36.75 9.58 7.08
N GLY A 244 36.62 8.25 6.95
CA GLY A 244 37.68 7.27 7.26
C GLY A 244 38.09 7.13 8.73
N GLN A 245 37.53 7.95 9.63
CA GLN A 245 37.93 8.00 11.05
C GLN A 245 37.14 7.00 11.92
N VAL A 246 37.65 5.77 12.01
CA VAL A 246 37.04 4.66 12.77
C VAL A 246 37.23 4.75 14.28
N SER A 247 38.16 5.58 14.76
CA SER A 247 38.44 5.77 16.20
C SER A 247 37.55 6.81 16.87
N CYS A 248 36.72 7.52 16.11
CA CYS A 248 35.80 8.51 16.64
C CYS A 248 34.70 7.83 17.48
N PHE A 249 34.44 8.27 18.71
CA PHE A 249 33.35 7.70 19.52
C PHE A 249 31.94 7.93 18.93
N ARG A 250 31.82 8.82 17.93
CA ARG A 250 30.59 9.06 17.15
C ARG A 250 30.50 8.13 15.93
N HIS A 251 31.56 7.38 15.61
CA HIS A 251 31.58 6.37 14.54
C HIS A 251 30.68 5.21 14.94
N VAL A 252 29.65 4.96 14.13
CA VAL A 252 28.77 3.81 14.29
C VAL A 252 29.35 2.68 13.41
N PRO A 253 29.59 1.47 13.96
CA PRO A 253 30.11 0.35 13.19
C PRO A 253 29.26 0.08 11.95
N ARG A 254 29.93 -0.19 10.82
CA ARG A 254 29.29 -0.52 9.53
C ARG A 254 28.23 -1.61 9.73
N PRO A 255 26.94 -1.34 9.49
CA PRO A 255 26.04 -2.43 9.18
C PRO A 255 26.47 -2.97 7.82
N GLY A 256 26.88 -4.24 7.75
CA GLY A 256 27.20 -4.89 6.48
C GLY A 256 25.97 -4.88 5.58
N LEU A 257 25.93 -4.00 4.59
CA LEU A 257 24.75 -3.82 3.73
C LEU A 257 25.19 -3.67 2.28
N SER A 258 24.57 -4.51 1.46
CA SER A 258 24.72 -4.50 0.00
C SER A 258 23.78 -3.44 -0.61
N PRO A 259 24.21 -2.72 -1.67
CA PRO A 259 23.47 -1.67 -2.40
C PRO A 259 22.09 -2.02 -2.96
N ALA A 260 21.71 -3.30 -2.97
CA ALA A 260 20.55 -3.74 -3.74
C ALA A 260 19.24 -3.13 -3.17
N HIS A 261 18.45 -2.50 -4.05
CA HIS A 261 17.04 -2.22 -3.82
C HIS A 261 16.40 -3.48 -3.24
N ARG A 262 15.76 -3.35 -2.06
CA ARG A 262 15.09 -4.47 -1.41
C ARG A 262 13.60 -4.32 -1.60
N ALA A 263 12.99 -5.29 -2.26
CA ALA A 263 11.54 -5.37 -2.31
C ALA A 263 11.01 -6.19 -1.13
N ALA A 264 9.76 -5.94 -0.76
CA ALA A 264 9.02 -6.84 0.10
C ALA A 264 7.70 -7.24 -0.56
N TRP A 265 7.48 -8.56 -0.66
CA TRP A 265 6.30 -9.16 -1.26
C TRP A 265 5.30 -9.50 -0.16
N LEU A 266 4.20 -8.74 -0.08
CA LEU A 266 3.18 -8.82 0.96
C LEU A 266 1.96 -9.55 0.44
N ILE A 267 1.90 -10.86 0.68
CA ILE A 267 1.00 -11.75 -0.04
C ILE A 267 -0.09 -12.31 0.87
N ASP A 268 -1.33 -12.36 0.37
CA ASP A 268 -2.42 -13.17 0.96
C ASP A 268 -2.69 -14.44 0.16
N ALA A 269 -2.82 -14.40 -1.16
CA ALA A 269 -3.17 -15.58 -1.97
C ALA A 269 -2.06 -15.99 -2.95
N CYS A 270 -2.04 -17.27 -3.37
CA CYS A 270 -1.17 -17.74 -4.44
C CYS A 270 -1.97 -17.96 -5.72
N TRP A 271 -1.72 -17.11 -6.72
CA TRP A 271 -2.16 -17.35 -8.09
C TRP A 271 -0.94 -17.80 -8.91
N PRO A 272 -1.07 -18.79 -9.80
CA PRO A 272 0.05 -19.25 -10.60
C PRO A 272 0.71 -18.13 -11.43
N GLU A 273 -0.08 -17.16 -11.90
CA GLU A 273 0.39 -16.00 -12.67
C GLU A 273 1.32 -15.12 -11.82
N TYR A 274 0.90 -14.79 -10.61
CA TYR A 274 1.71 -13.97 -9.69
C TYR A 274 2.92 -14.72 -9.16
N ALA A 275 2.81 -16.04 -8.98
CA ALA A 275 3.95 -16.87 -8.65
C ALA A 275 5.02 -16.89 -9.76
N ALA A 276 4.61 -16.84 -11.03
CA ALA A 276 5.53 -16.73 -12.16
C ALA A 276 6.24 -15.36 -12.16
N VAL A 277 5.48 -14.27 -11.97
CA VAL A 277 6.05 -12.91 -11.82
C VAL A 277 7.07 -12.86 -10.68
N PHE A 278 6.76 -13.49 -9.54
CA PHE A 278 7.68 -13.58 -8.41
C PHE A 278 8.97 -14.34 -8.74
N GLN A 279 8.89 -15.46 -9.45
CA GLN A 279 10.08 -16.22 -9.85
C GLN A 279 10.98 -15.41 -10.77
N GLU A 280 10.40 -14.58 -11.63
CA GLU A 280 11.13 -13.74 -12.57
C GLU A 280 11.78 -12.52 -11.90
N GLN A 281 11.05 -11.86 -10.98
CA GLN A 281 11.44 -10.56 -10.45
C GLN A 281 12.09 -10.58 -9.06
N ALA A 282 11.81 -11.60 -8.23
CA ALA A 282 12.27 -11.59 -6.85
C ALA A 282 13.79 -11.82 -6.74
N GLY A 283 14.47 -10.91 -6.05
CA GLY A 283 15.91 -10.96 -5.82
C GLY A 283 16.30 -11.62 -4.47
N PRO A 284 17.57 -12.01 -4.29
CA PRO A 284 18.05 -12.65 -3.06
C PRO A 284 18.03 -11.73 -1.82
N ALA A 285 17.90 -10.42 -2.02
CA ALA A 285 17.78 -9.44 -0.93
C ALA A 285 16.33 -9.17 -0.51
N ASP A 286 15.35 -9.70 -1.25
CA ASP A 286 13.93 -9.45 -1.04
C ASP A 286 13.41 -10.24 0.15
N THR A 287 12.29 -9.75 0.69
CA THR A 287 11.56 -10.44 1.76
C THR A 287 10.18 -10.86 1.29
N LEU A 288 9.89 -12.15 1.36
CA LEU A 288 8.57 -12.71 1.08
C LEU A 288 7.77 -12.85 2.38
N PHE A 289 6.61 -12.22 2.44
CA PHE A 289 5.66 -12.32 3.55
C PHE A 289 4.49 -13.20 3.12
N LEU A 290 4.25 -14.28 3.87
CA LEU A 290 3.19 -15.26 3.59
C LEU A 290 2.33 -15.54 4.83
N PRO A 291 1.06 -15.94 4.65
CA PRO A 291 0.22 -16.30 5.78
C PRO A 291 0.75 -17.56 6.48
N MET A 292 1.14 -18.59 5.71
CA MET A 292 1.74 -19.83 6.20
C MET A 292 2.39 -20.61 5.04
N ARG A 293 3.28 -21.56 5.35
CA ARG A 293 3.86 -22.52 4.39
C ARG A 293 3.70 -23.95 4.92
N GLY A 294 3.49 -24.92 4.04
CA GLY A 294 3.39 -26.34 4.38
C GLY A 294 2.31 -27.10 3.59
N PRO A 295 2.15 -28.42 3.81
CA PRO A 295 1.23 -29.26 3.05
C PRO A 295 -0.24 -28.89 3.24
N LEU A 296 -0.60 -28.35 4.41
CA LEU A 296 -1.94 -27.84 4.73
C LEU A 296 -2.18 -26.41 4.20
N ALA A 297 -1.17 -25.79 3.60
CA ALA A 297 -1.16 -24.41 3.14
C ALA A 297 -1.15 -24.31 1.62
N ARG A 298 -1.79 -25.25 0.90
CA ARG A 298 -1.79 -25.29 -0.58
C ARG A 298 -2.23 -23.97 -1.23
N ARG A 299 -3.13 -23.21 -0.59
CA ARG A 299 -3.58 -21.88 -1.03
C ARG A 299 -2.45 -20.82 -1.07
N TYR A 300 -1.38 -21.06 -0.32
CA TYR A 300 -0.23 -20.16 -0.16
C TYR A 300 1.06 -20.80 -0.72
N ALA A 301 0.93 -21.69 -1.71
CA ALA A 301 2.05 -22.45 -2.31
C ALA A 301 2.94 -21.58 -3.22
N TRP A 302 3.42 -20.46 -2.70
CA TRP A 302 4.37 -19.61 -3.40
C TRP A 302 5.72 -20.32 -3.56
N PRO A 303 6.45 -20.03 -4.65
CA PRO A 303 7.84 -20.43 -4.84
C PRO A 303 8.68 -20.10 -3.61
N ALA A 304 9.74 -20.87 -3.35
CA ALA A 304 10.66 -20.55 -2.27
C ALA A 304 11.27 -19.17 -2.52
N SER A 305 11.32 -18.32 -1.49
CA SER A 305 11.99 -17.03 -1.62
C SER A 305 13.50 -17.25 -1.75
N PRO A 306 14.18 -16.57 -2.69
CA PRO A 306 15.64 -16.56 -2.76
C PRO A 306 16.27 -15.77 -1.60
N GLY A 307 15.47 -14.98 -0.87
CA GLY A 307 15.90 -14.18 0.27
C GLY A 307 15.24 -14.61 1.59
N ARG A 308 14.69 -13.64 2.32
CA ARG A 308 14.09 -13.88 3.64
C ARG A 308 12.61 -14.19 3.53
N GLU A 309 12.11 -15.14 4.33
CA GLU A 309 10.67 -15.41 4.45
C GLU A 309 10.15 -15.00 5.84
N VAL A 310 8.99 -14.35 5.89
CA VAL A 310 8.26 -13.97 7.11
C VAL A 310 6.87 -14.57 7.07
N ARG A 311 6.45 -15.23 8.15
CA ARG A 311 5.18 -15.96 8.20
C ARG A 311 4.23 -15.42 9.26
N ALA A 312 2.95 -15.28 8.93
CA ALA A 312 1.89 -14.91 9.85
C ALA A 312 1.02 -16.12 10.27
N THR A 313 1.65 -17.28 10.54
CA THR A 313 0.97 -18.58 10.72
C THR A 313 -0.15 -18.55 11.74
N ARG A 314 0.02 -17.81 12.84
CA ARG A 314 -1.01 -17.66 13.89
C ARG A 314 -2.29 -17.00 13.37
N VAL A 315 -2.15 -15.96 12.55
CA VAL A 315 -3.27 -15.24 11.92
C VAL A 315 -3.94 -16.15 10.90
N ALA A 316 -3.15 -16.84 10.07
CA ALA A 316 -3.65 -17.74 9.04
C ALA A 316 -4.44 -18.94 9.63
N LEU A 317 -3.93 -19.55 10.71
CA LEU A 317 -4.63 -20.63 11.41
C LEU A 317 -5.92 -20.14 12.06
N ALA A 318 -5.89 -18.97 12.70
CA ALA A 318 -7.07 -18.36 13.29
C ALA A 318 -8.13 -18.04 12.22
N ARG A 319 -7.73 -17.55 11.03
CA ARG A 319 -8.62 -17.32 9.87
C ARG A 319 -9.27 -18.64 9.46
N ALA A 320 -8.46 -19.69 9.27
CA ALA A 320 -8.95 -21.01 8.88
C ALA A 320 -9.95 -21.62 9.88
N ILE A 321 -9.70 -21.50 11.19
CA ILE A 321 -10.63 -21.99 12.22
C ILE A 321 -11.93 -21.18 12.20
N ALA A 322 -11.85 -19.85 12.13
CA ALA A 322 -13.02 -18.99 12.14
C ALA A 322 -13.89 -19.18 10.89
N SER A 323 -13.28 -19.35 9.71
CA SER A 323 -14.00 -19.62 8.46
C SER A 323 -14.78 -20.94 8.49
N ARG A 324 -14.31 -21.96 9.21
CA ARG A 324 -15.02 -23.25 9.34
C ARG A 324 -16.27 -23.18 10.23
N ARG A 325 -16.39 -22.14 11.05
CA ARG A 325 -17.50 -21.97 12.01
C ARG A 325 -18.60 -21.04 11.50
N GLN A 326 -18.41 -20.39 10.36
CA GLN A 326 -19.39 -19.47 9.80
C GLN A 326 -20.38 -20.14 8.84
N SER A 327 -21.54 -19.51 8.68
CA SER A 327 -22.54 -19.84 7.66
C SER A 327 -21.92 -19.76 6.26
N ALA A 328 -22.48 -20.52 5.31
CA ALA A 328 -21.97 -20.62 3.95
C ALA A 328 -22.22 -19.36 3.07
N GLN A 329 -23.00 -18.38 3.55
CA GLN A 329 -23.40 -17.17 2.83
C GLN A 329 -23.52 -15.95 3.76
N GLY A 330 -23.47 -14.74 3.18
CA GLY A 330 -23.86 -13.48 3.83
C GLY A 330 -22.73 -12.53 4.26
N ARG A 331 -23.14 -11.34 4.76
CA ARG A 331 -22.29 -10.24 5.27
C ARG A 331 -21.26 -10.67 6.32
N ALA A 332 -21.55 -11.74 7.08
CA ALA A 332 -20.66 -12.29 8.09
C ALA A 332 -19.32 -12.79 7.49
N ILE A 333 -19.35 -13.37 6.28
CA ILE A 333 -18.16 -13.88 5.59
C ILE A 333 -17.24 -12.73 5.18
N GLN A 334 -17.81 -11.68 4.62
CA GLN A 334 -17.04 -10.51 4.21
C GLN A 334 -16.44 -9.79 5.41
N THR A 335 -17.21 -9.64 6.49
CA THR A 335 -16.72 -9.07 7.75
C THR A 335 -15.54 -9.88 8.29
N LEU A 336 -15.64 -11.21 8.23
CA LEU A 336 -14.55 -12.11 8.59
C LEU A 336 -13.32 -11.91 7.72
N ALA A 337 -13.50 -11.85 6.39
CA ALA A 337 -12.41 -11.64 5.44
C ALA A 337 -11.66 -10.35 5.77
N LEU A 338 -12.36 -9.20 5.80
CA LEU A 338 -11.76 -7.89 6.13
C LEU A 338 -11.07 -7.88 7.50
N THR A 339 -11.64 -8.57 8.50
CA THR A 339 -11.04 -8.67 9.83
C THR A 339 -9.68 -9.38 9.78
N TYR A 340 -9.57 -10.48 9.05
CA TYR A 340 -8.33 -11.25 8.97
C TYR A 340 -7.32 -10.64 7.99
N ASP A 341 -7.80 -9.98 6.93
CA ASP A 341 -6.95 -9.21 6.01
C ASP A 341 -6.30 -8.05 6.77
N ARG A 342 -7.04 -7.33 7.62
CA ARG A 342 -6.50 -6.32 8.53
C ARG A 342 -5.47 -6.88 9.50
N ARG A 343 -5.76 -7.99 10.18
CA ARG A 343 -4.81 -8.63 11.13
C ARG A 343 -3.53 -9.11 10.45
N LEU A 344 -3.65 -9.57 9.21
CA LEU A 344 -2.52 -9.99 8.40
C LEU A 344 -1.67 -8.78 8.02
N ALA A 345 -2.29 -7.71 7.49
CA ALA A 345 -1.63 -6.45 7.18
C ALA A 345 -0.90 -5.84 8.38
N GLU A 346 -1.51 -5.83 9.57
CA GLU A 346 -0.87 -5.38 10.82
C GLU A 346 0.33 -6.23 11.22
N THR A 347 0.27 -7.54 10.96
CA THR A 347 1.38 -8.45 11.24
C THR A 347 2.53 -8.22 10.27
N TYR A 348 2.24 -8.03 8.99
CA TYR A 348 3.25 -7.70 7.98
C TYR A 348 3.88 -6.33 8.23
N ALA A 349 3.08 -5.29 8.44
CA ALA A 349 3.55 -3.93 8.70
C ALA A 349 4.49 -3.84 9.91
N ARG A 350 4.26 -4.63 10.97
CA ARG A 350 5.15 -4.70 12.16
C ARG A 350 6.53 -5.28 11.86
N HIS A 351 6.63 -6.19 10.88
CA HIS A 351 7.87 -6.87 10.52
C HIS A 351 8.50 -6.30 9.25
N LEU A 352 7.85 -5.32 8.61
CA LEU A 352 8.29 -4.70 7.38
C LEU A 352 9.59 -3.93 7.62
N PRO A 353 10.71 -4.32 6.99
CA PRO A 353 11.96 -3.59 7.15
C PRO A 353 11.85 -2.19 6.53
N TYR A 354 12.40 -1.19 7.22
CA TYR A 354 12.39 0.19 6.71
C TYR A 354 13.21 0.37 5.43
N ILE A 355 14.17 -0.53 5.20
CA ILE A 355 15.02 -0.59 4.00
C ILE A 355 14.34 -1.23 2.79
N ALA A 356 13.22 -1.93 2.97
CA ALA A 356 12.40 -2.28 1.82
C ALA A 356 11.78 -0.97 1.33
N THR A 357 12.07 -0.50 0.13
CA THR A 357 11.54 0.79 -0.36
C THR A 357 10.57 0.62 -1.50
N HIS A 358 10.57 -0.56 -2.12
CA HIS A 358 9.56 -1.03 -3.05
C HIS A 358 8.76 -2.18 -2.42
N LEU A 359 7.45 -2.24 -2.68
CA LEU A 359 6.56 -3.29 -2.19
C LEU A 359 5.76 -3.91 -3.33
N VAL A 360 5.48 -5.20 -3.24
CA VAL A 360 4.50 -5.86 -4.11
C VAL A 360 3.40 -6.41 -3.22
N VAL A 361 2.16 -5.98 -3.41
CA VAL A 361 1.09 -6.14 -2.42
C VAL A 361 -0.11 -6.89 -3.00
N SER A 362 -0.59 -7.94 -2.33
CA SER A 362 -1.91 -8.52 -2.60
C SER A 362 -3.01 -7.49 -2.40
N GLN A 363 -3.88 -7.31 -3.39
CA GLN A 363 -4.95 -6.30 -3.36
C GLN A 363 -5.82 -6.35 -2.08
N SER A 364 -6.10 -7.54 -1.54
CA SER A 364 -6.86 -7.70 -0.29
C SER A 364 -6.23 -7.00 0.94
N LEU A 365 -4.90 -6.84 0.96
CA LEU A 365 -4.17 -6.19 2.06
C LEU A 365 -4.02 -4.68 1.87
N LEU A 366 -4.20 -4.21 0.63
CA LEU A 366 -3.90 -2.86 0.20
C LEU A 366 -4.61 -1.76 1.03
N PRO A 367 -5.95 -1.75 1.19
CA PRO A 367 -6.63 -0.70 1.96
C PRO A 367 -6.14 -0.64 3.42
N HIS A 368 -5.85 -1.79 4.01
CA HIS A 368 -5.39 -1.86 5.40
C HIS A 368 -3.95 -1.34 5.56
N LEU A 369 -3.06 -1.68 4.63
CA LEU A 369 -1.68 -1.19 4.61
C LEU A 369 -1.63 0.33 4.33
N TRP A 370 -2.53 0.82 3.47
CA TRP A 370 -2.72 2.24 3.21
C TRP A 370 -3.14 2.99 4.47
N GLN A 371 -4.19 2.53 5.17
CA GLN A 371 -4.64 3.11 6.44
C GLN A 371 -3.58 3.03 7.56
N LEU A 372 -2.72 2.01 7.56
CA LEU A 372 -1.59 1.92 8.49
C LEU A 372 -0.46 2.93 8.18
N GLY A 373 -0.53 3.59 7.02
CA GLY A 373 0.47 4.54 6.52
C GLY A 373 1.82 3.90 6.21
N CYS A 374 1.91 2.57 6.11
CA CYS A 374 3.19 1.90 5.86
C CYS A 374 3.66 2.01 4.40
N LEU A 375 2.75 2.36 3.48
CA LEU A 375 3.03 2.58 2.06
C LEU A 375 3.62 3.98 1.78
N GLN A 376 3.34 4.98 2.61
CA GLN A 376 3.83 6.36 2.41
C GLN A 376 5.36 6.42 2.26
N GLY A 377 5.89 7.10 1.25
CA GLY A 377 7.35 7.15 1.01
C GLY A 377 7.92 5.82 0.51
N ARG A 378 7.13 5.00 -0.17
CA ARG A 378 7.55 3.77 -0.86
C ARG A 378 6.88 3.72 -2.23
N THR A 379 7.56 3.11 -3.19
CA THR A 379 6.94 2.64 -4.42
C THR A 379 6.23 1.33 -4.15
N PHE A 380 5.16 1.03 -4.87
CA PHE A 380 4.48 -0.25 -4.72
C PHE A 380 3.65 -0.66 -5.92
N ASP A 381 3.70 -1.96 -6.19
CA ASP A 381 2.89 -2.65 -7.17
C ASP A 381 1.78 -3.46 -6.48
N VAL A 382 0.69 -3.71 -7.20
CA VAL A 382 -0.47 -4.44 -6.68
C VAL A 382 -0.76 -5.67 -7.54
N LEU A 383 -0.97 -6.80 -6.88
CA LEU A 383 -1.46 -8.04 -7.48
C LEU A 383 -3.00 -8.04 -7.39
N MET A 384 -3.67 -7.79 -8.52
CA MET A 384 -5.12 -7.57 -8.60
C MET A 384 -5.92 -8.88 -8.54
N GLU A 385 -6.36 -9.25 -7.34
CA GLU A 385 -7.08 -10.50 -7.07
C GLU A 385 -8.59 -10.43 -7.38
N ARG A 386 -9.15 -9.22 -7.55
CA ARG A 386 -10.57 -8.95 -7.82
C ARG A 386 -10.79 -7.56 -8.45
N TRP A 387 -12.02 -7.31 -8.89
CA TRP A 387 -12.47 -5.95 -9.21
C TRP A 387 -12.28 -5.01 -8.03
N PRO A 388 -11.83 -3.75 -8.25
CA PRO A 388 -11.80 -2.73 -7.18
C PRO A 388 -13.13 -2.67 -6.45
N LEU A 389 -13.12 -2.50 -5.13
CA LEU A 389 -14.32 -2.62 -4.30
C LEU A 389 -15.45 -1.69 -4.74
N ALA A 390 -15.13 -0.46 -5.16
CA ALA A 390 -16.11 0.50 -5.67
C ALA A 390 -16.83 -0.06 -6.91
N GLU A 391 -16.07 -0.52 -7.90
CA GLU A 391 -16.58 -1.12 -9.14
C GLU A 391 -17.34 -2.43 -8.88
N LEU A 392 -16.81 -3.27 -7.99
CA LEU A 392 -17.45 -4.51 -7.59
C LEU A 392 -18.82 -4.27 -6.96
N GLN A 393 -18.93 -3.26 -6.10
CA GLN A 393 -20.21 -2.88 -5.50
C GLN A 393 -21.17 -2.29 -6.52
N ALA A 394 -20.70 -1.42 -7.41
CA ALA A 394 -21.52 -0.84 -8.48
C ALA A 394 -22.15 -1.95 -9.36
N ARG A 395 -21.35 -2.93 -9.81
CA ARG A 395 -21.86 -4.08 -10.57
C ARG A 395 -22.91 -4.90 -9.82
N LEU A 396 -22.71 -5.08 -8.51
CA LEU A 396 -23.69 -5.78 -7.66
C LEU A 396 -24.97 -4.98 -7.46
N ASP A 397 -24.87 -3.66 -7.34
CA ASP A 397 -26.02 -2.76 -7.22
C ASP A 397 -26.83 -2.75 -8.53
N ASP A 398 -26.16 -2.75 -9.68
CA ASP A 398 -26.80 -2.84 -11.00
C ASP A 398 -27.54 -4.17 -11.18
N ALA A 399 -26.87 -5.28 -10.85
CA ALA A 399 -27.49 -6.60 -10.87
C ALA A 399 -28.68 -6.71 -9.89
N LEU A 400 -28.57 -6.10 -8.71
CA LEU A 400 -29.66 -6.08 -7.72
C LEU A 400 -30.86 -5.26 -8.22
N ARG A 401 -30.64 -4.17 -8.97
CA ARG A 401 -31.74 -3.43 -9.61
C ARG A 401 -32.46 -4.28 -10.66
N ALA A 402 -31.74 -5.08 -11.43
CA ALA A 402 -32.33 -6.03 -12.39
C ALA A 402 -33.05 -7.21 -11.70
N HIS A 403 -32.57 -7.63 -10.52
CA HIS A 403 -33.14 -8.74 -9.76
C HIS A 403 -33.37 -8.38 -8.28
N PRO A 404 -34.38 -7.53 -7.95
CA PRO A 404 -34.57 -7.01 -6.59
C PRO A 404 -34.85 -8.09 -5.54
N GLY A 405 -35.37 -9.24 -5.95
CA GLY A 405 -35.66 -10.38 -5.08
C GLY A 405 -34.47 -11.29 -4.75
N SER A 406 -33.25 -10.98 -5.22
CA SER A 406 -32.09 -11.84 -4.98
C SER A 406 -31.58 -11.74 -3.53
N PRO A 407 -31.53 -12.84 -2.76
CA PRO A 407 -30.92 -12.85 -1.44
C PRO A 407 -29.39 -12.69 -1.46
N THR A 408 -28.71 -12.86 -2.60
CA THR A 408 -27.24 -12.94 -2.65
C THR A 408 -26.55 -11.75 -3.34
N LEU A 409 -27.28 -10.91 -4.07
CA LEU A 409 -26.67 -9.75 -4.75
C LEU A 409 -26.39 -8.57 -3.79
N GLY A 410 -27.17 -8.46 -2.72
CA GLY A 410 -26.97 -7.47 -1.66
C GLY A 410 -25.95 -7.86 -0.57
N ASP A 411 -25.44 -9.09 -0.58
CA ASP A 411 -24.70 -9.66 0.57
C ASP A 411 -23.28 -9.11 0.77
N PHE A 412 -22.67 -8.64 -0.32
CA PHE A 412 -21.27 -8.22 -0.36
C PHE A 412 -21.17 -6.69 -0.42
N ARG A 413 -20.91 -6.04 0.72
CA ARG A 413 -20.68 -4.59 0.85
C ARG A 413 -19.54 -4.31 1.83
N ALA A 414 -18.47 -3.68 1.34
CA ALA A 414 -17.36 -3.22 2.15
C ALA A 414 -17.71 -1.87 2.81
N PRO A 415 -17.16 -1.57 3.99
CA PRO A 415 -17.29 -0.26 4.61
C PRO A 415 -16.74 0.86 3.70
N PRO A 416 -17.37 2.05 3.64
CA PRO A 416 -16.92 3.16 2.78
C PRO A 416 -15.45 3.53 2.99
N ASP A 417 -14.97 3.54 4.23
CA ASP A 417 -13.57 3.87 4.55
C ASP A 417 -12.55 2.87 3.97
N ILE A 418 -12.96 1.60 3.79
CA ILE A 418 -12.15 0.57 3.13
C ILE A 418 -12.19 0.74 1.61
N VAL A 419 -13.35 1.10 1.05
CA VAL A 419 -13.51 1.38 -0.38
C VAL A 419 -12.64 2.58 -0.78
N ASP A 420 -12.72 3.68 -0.02
CA ASP A 420 -11.96 4.91 -0.27
C ASP A 420 -10.45 4.67 -0.10
N ALA A 421 -10.06 3.89 0.90
CA ALA A 421 -8.67 3.52 1.12
C ALA A 421 -8.12 2.66 -0.02
N GLU A 422 -8.90 1.70 -0.54
CA GLU A 422 -8.46 0.90 -1.68
C GLU A 422 -8.35 1.75 -2.95
N ALA A 423 -9.36 2.58 -3.24
CA ALA A 423 -9.34 3.46 -4.40
C ALA A 423 -8.14 4.42 -4.39
N SER A 424 -7.89 5.05 -3.24
CA SER A 424 -6.74 5.94 -3.05
C SER A 424 -5.40 5.22 -3.21
N ALA A 425 -5.30 3.99 -2.69
CA ALA A 425 -4.09 3.20 -2.77
C ALA A 425 -3.83 2.66 -4.19
N LEU A 426 -4.86 2.24 -4.91
CA LEU A 426 -4.74 1.82 -6.31
C LEU A 426 -4.28 2.98 -7.20
N ALA A 427 -4.86 4.17 -7.03
CA ALA A 427 -4.46 5.35 -7.77
C ALA A 427 -3.00 5.77 -7.53
N ALA A 428 -2.45 5.44 -6.36
CA ALA A 428 -1.07 5.73 -5.97
C ALA A 428 -0.07 4.60 -6.27
N ALA A 429 -0.53 3.46 -6.78
CA ALA A 429 0.33 2.33 -7.14
C ALA A 429 1.07 2.61 -8.45
N ASP A 430 2.27 2.04 -8.60
CA ASP A 430 3.07 2.19 -9.82
C ASP A 430 2.57 1.26 -10.93
N ARG A 431 2.31 -0.02 -10.59
CA ARG A 431 1.81 -1.04 -11.51
C ARG A 431 0.75 -1.93 -10.89
N LEU A 432 -0.22 -2.32 -11.71
CA LEU A 432 -1.34 -3.18 -11.33
C LEU A 432 -1.33 -4.46 -12.15
N TYR A 433 -0.88 -5.56 -11.56
CA TYR A 433 -0.74 -6.85 -12.25
C TYR A 433 -2.05 -7.62 -12.25
N THR A 434 -2.56 -7.95 -13.44
CA THR A 434 -3.77 -8.75 -13.59
C THR A 434 -3.70 -9.66 -14.81
N PRO A 435 -4.13 -10.93 -14.70
CA PRO A 435 -4.37 -11.75 -15.89
C PRO A 435 -5.76 -11.55 -16.51
N HIS A 436 -6.63 -10.77 -15.86
CA HIS A 436 -8.01 -10.62 -16.25
C HIS A 436 -8.17 -9.49 -17.27
N ALA A 437 -8.49 -9.82 -18.52
CA ALA A 437 -8.53 -8.86 -19.63
C ALA A 437 -9.45 -7.66 -19.36
N GLY A 438 -10.65 -7.89 -18.81
CA GLY A 438 -11.57 -6.81 -18.46
C GLY A 438 -11.08 -5.90 -17.33
N LEU A 439 -10.22 -6.42 -16.43
CA LEU A 439 -9.61 -5.60 -15.38
C LEU A 439 -8.47 -4.77 -15.97
N ALA A 440 -7.64 -5.36 -16.83
CA ALA A 440 -6.61 -4.61 -17.52
C ALA A 440 -7.21 -3.44 -18.33
N GLY A 441 -8.33 -3.66 -19.01
CA GLY A 441 -9.07 -2.61 -19.71
C GLY A 441 -9.55 -1.48 -18.78
N LEU A 442 -10.11 -1.82 -17.61
CA LEU A 442 -10.55 -0.83 -16.61
C LEU A 442 -9.39 0.00 -16.05
N LEU A 443 -8.26 -0.65 -15.80
CA LEU A 443 -7.10 -0.06 -15.11
C LEU A 443 -6.18 0.76 -16.04
N GLY A 444 -6.38 0.66 -17.35
CA GLY A 444 -5.68 1.46 -18.35
C GLY A 444 -4.16 1.28 -18.32
N GLU A 445 -3.42 2.38 -18.41
CA GLU A 445 -1.95 2.38 -18.56
C GLU A 445 -1.20 1.80 -17.34
N GLN A 446 -1.81 1.79 -16.15
CA GLN A 446 -1.21 1.20 -14.95
C GLN A 446 -1.25 -0.34 -14.97
N ALA A 447 -2.07 -0.95 -15.83
CA ALA A 447 -2.22 -2.39 -15.87
C ALA A 447 -1.06 -3.09 -16.57
N VAL A 448 -0.56 -4.14 -15.93
CA VAL A 448 0.29 -5.14 -16.56
C VAL A 448 -0.54 -6.40 -16.78
N LEU A 449 -0.95 -6.61 -18.03
CA LEU A 449 -1.72 -7.79 -18.42
C LEU A 449 -0.81 -9.02 -18.43
N LEU A 450 -1.17 -10.01 -17.61
CA LEU A 450 -0.48 -11.30 -17.54
C LEU A 450 -1.23 -12.36 -18.34
N PRO A 451 -0.55 -13.33 -18.96
CA PRO A 451 -1.24 -14.48 -19.54
C PRO A 451 -1.82 -15.38 -18.43
N TRP A 452 -3.04 -15.88 -18.61
CA TRP A 452 -3.57 -16.93 -17.74
C TRP A 452 -2.69 -18.19 -17.82
N VAL A 453 -2.27 -18.71 -16.68
CA VAL A 453 -1.54 -19.98 -16.60
C VAL A 453 -2.52 -21.13 -16.76
N GLN A 454 -2.33 -21.90 -17.83
CA GLN A 454 -3.13 -23.10 -18.12
C GLN A 454 -2.75 -24.26 -17.19
N PRO A 455 -3.71 -25.10 -16.75
CA PRO A 455 -3.41 -26.32 -16.02
C PRO A 455 -2.49 -27.26 -16.81
N ARG A 456 -1.44 -27.79 -16.14
CA ARG A 456 -0.48 -28.71 -16.76
C ARG A 456 -1.06 -30.12 -16.89
N SER A 457 -0.74 -30.80 -17.99
CA SER A 457 -0.93 -32.24 -18.18
C SER A 457 -2.37 -32.72 -17.98
N VAL A 458 -3.25 -32.35 -18.91
CA VAL A 458 -4.64 -32.82 -18.88
C VAL A 458 -4.96 -33.65 -20.13
N THR A 459 -5.54 -34.83 -19.93
CA THR A 459 -6.03 -35.66 -21.03
C THR A 459 -7.19 -34.94 -21.72
N ARG A 460 -7.07 -34.74 -23.03
CA ARG A 460 -8.13 -34.13 -23.84
C ARG A 460 -9.39 -34.98 -23.75
N ARG A 461 -10.54 -34.34 -23.60
CA ARG A 461 -11.84 -34.99 -23.52
C ARG A 461 -12.60 -34.77 -24.83
N VAL A 462 -13.49 -35.71 -25.14
CA VAL A 462 -14.41 -35.60 -26.27
C VAL A 462 -15.72 -34.98 -25.72
N PRO A 463 -16.11 -33.79 -26.20
CA PRO A 463 -17.40 -33.21 -25.86
C PRO A 463 -18.53 -34.14 -26.31
N GLY A 464 -19.68 -34.10 -25.63
CA GLY A 464 -20.80 -34.92 -26.05
C GLY A 464 -21.95 -34.98 -25.06
N GLY A 465 -23.11 -35.42 -25.56
CA GLY A 465 -24.34 -35.54 -24.79
C GLY A 465 -25.04 -34.19 -24.58
N ARG A 466 -25.91 -34.13 -23.58
CA ARG A 466 -26.82 -33.00 -23.31
C ARG A 466 -26.51 -32.25 -22.01
N THR A 467 -25.41 -32.62 -21.35
CA THR A 467 -25.09 -32.11 -20.01
C THR A 467 -24.17 -30.90 -20.10
N LEU A 468 -24.63 -29.77 -19.57
CA LEU A 468 -23.82 -28.57 -19.37
C LEU A 468 -23.32 -28.52 -17.92
N LEU A 469 -22.05 -28.14 -17.74
CA LEU A 469 -21.49 -27.88 -16.42
C LEU A 469 -21.55 -26.38 -16.09
N PHE A 470 -22.21 -26.03 -14.99
CA PHE A 470 -22.08 -24.73 -14.34
C PHE A 470 -21.06 -24.85 -13.19
N PRO A 471 -19.84 -24.33 -13.35
CA PRO A 471 -18.71 -24.67 -12.48
C PRO A 471 -18.64 -23.82 -11.20
N ALA A 472 -19.77 -23.27 -10.74
CA ALA A 472 -19.84 -22.39 -9.58
C ALA A 472 -21.02 -22.73 -8.67
N SER A 473 -21.11 -22.06 -7.52
CA SER A 473 -22.36 -22.04 -6.76
C SER A 473 -23.37 -21.17 -7.50
N PRO A 474 -24.63 -21.63 -7.67
CA PRO A 474 -25.66 -20.91 -8.38
C PRO A 474 -26.16 -19.72 -7.56
N LEU A 475 -25.44 -18.61 -7.71
CA LEU A 475 -25.65 -17.33 -7.05
C LEU A 475 -25.85 -16.26 -8.12
N GLY A 476 -26.62 -15.20 -7.82
CA GLY A 476 -26.96 -14.12 -8.74
C GLY A 476 -25.74 -13.53 -9.42
N ARG A 477 -24.67 -13.24 -8.65
CA ARG A 477 -23.39 -12.72 -9.17
C ARG A 477 -22.66 -13.65 -10.16
N LYS A 478 -23.02 -14.93 -10.19
CA LYS A 478 -22.51 -15.93 -11.15
C LYS A 478 -23.43 -16.11 -12.37
N GLY A 479 -24.45 -15.26 -12.52
CA GLY A 479 -25.27 -15.19 -13.73
C GLY A 479 -26.41 -16.20 -13.81
N VAL A 480 -26.84 -16.75 -12.67
CA VAL A 480 -27.85 -17.83 -12.69
C VAL A 480 -29.22 -17.42 -13.18
N TYR A 481 -29.58 -16.15 -13.04
CA TYR A 481 -30.85 -15.63 -13.59
C TYR A 481 -30.85 -15.68 -15.12
N ALA A 482 -29.82 -15.11 -15.75
CA ALA A 482 -29.61 -15.19 -17.19
C ALA A 482 -29.49 -16.64 -17.69
N LEU A 483 -28.75 -17.49 -16.95
CA LEU A 483 -28.62 -18.90 -17.31
C LEU A 483 -29.97 -19.63 -17.28
N ARG A 484 -30.77 -19.44 -16.23
CA ARG A 484 -32.09 -20.06 -16.12
C ARG A 484 -32.99 -19.67 -17.29
N GLU A 485 -33.01 -18.39 -17.64
CA GLU A 485 -33.80 -17.87 -18.76
C GLU A 485 -33.33 -18.45 -20.10
N ALA A 486 -32.00 -18.50 -20.32
CA ALA A 486 -31.42 -19.06 -21.53
C ALA A 486 -31.71 -20.56 -21.71
N LEU A 487 -31.79 -21.33 -20.61
CA LEU A 487 -32.07 -22.77 -20.65
C LEU A 487 -33.57 -23.10 -20.77
N GLN A 488 -34.47 -22.13 -20.60
CA GLN A 488 -35.90 -22.40 -20.54
C GLN A 488 -36.43 -22.99 -21.86
N GLY A 489 -37.08 -24.15 -21.76
CA GLY A 489 -37.63 -24.89 -22.90
C GLY A 489 -36.60 -25.68 -23.70
N LEU A 490 -35.33 -25.75 -23.26
CA LEU A 490 -34.33 -26.61 -23.86
C LEU A 490 -34.31 -27.98 -23.17
N ASP A 491 -34.15 -29.05 -23.94
CA ASP A 491 -33.90 -30.39 -23.42
C ASP A 491 -32.41 -30.54 -23.05
N VAL A 492 -32.06 -30.13 -21.83
CA VAL A 492 -30.70 -29.98 -21.34
C VAL A 492 -30.58 -30.39 -19.87
N ASP A 493 -29.49 -31.08 -19.54
CA ASP A 493 -29.13 -31.42 -18.16
C ASP A 493 -28.13 -30.40 -17.62
N LEU A 494 -28.44 -29.73 -16.51
CA LEU A 494 -27.50 -28.82 -15.85
C LEU A 494 -26.82 -29.50 -14.65
N LEU A 495 -25.49 -29.57 -14.69
CA LEU A 495 -24.67 -30.05 -13.59
C LEU A 495 -24.02 -28.86 -12.86
N VAL A 496 -24.24 -28.75 -11.56
CA VAL A 496 -23.81 -27.60 -10.75
C VAL A 496 -22.71 -28.02 -9.76
N ALA A 497 -21.54 -27.36 -9.82
CA ALA A 497 -20.40 -27.72 -8.97
C ALA A 497 -20.46 -27.18 -7.52
N GLY A 498 -21.05 -26.00 -7.33
CA GLY A 498 -21.09 -25.36 -6.00
C GLY A 498 -22.26 -25.82 -5.13
N ARG A 499 -22.20 -25.49 -3.82
CA ARG A 499 -23.22 -25.89 -2.83
C ARG A 499 -24.14 -24.75 -2.39
N ALA A 500 -23.68 -23.50 -2.46
CA ALA A 500 -24.50 -22.35 -2.11
C ALA A 500 -25.60 -22.16 -3.18
N ARG A 501 -26.77 -21.64 -2.80
CA ARG A 501 -27.95 -21.54 -3.68
C ARG A 501 -28.62 -20.17 -3.50
N GLU A 502 -29.27 -19.67 -4.56
CA GLU A 502 -30.37 -18.73 -4.41
C GLU A 502 -31.48 -19.43 -3.60
N ASP A 503 -31.88 -18.88 -2.47
CA ASP A 503 -32.76 -19.50 -1.44
C ASP A 503 -34.22 -19.66 -1.92
N THR A 504 -34.43 -20.45 -2.97
CA THR A 504 -35.76 -20.76 -3.49
C THR A 504 -35.84 -22.23 -3.88
N SER A 505 -36.77 -22.96 -3.25
CA SER A 505 -36.99 -24.40 -3.45
C SER A 505 -37.38 -24.78 -4.89
N ARG A 506 -37.67 -23.80 -5.74
CA ARG A 506 -38.05 -23.97 -7.16
C ARG A 506 -37.30 -23.05 -8.12
N PHE A 507 -36.08 -22.58 -7.77
CA PHE A 507 -35.34 -21.61 -8.59
C PHE A 507 -35.31 -21.95 -10.08
N TRP A 508 -35.04 -23.22 -10.41
CA TRP A 508 -34.80 -23.74 -11.75
C TRP A 508 -36.07 -24.18 -12.51
N GLY A 509 -37.24 -24.17 -11.87
CA GLY A 509 -38.48 -24.66 -12.50
C GLY A 509 -38.33 -26.10 -13.01
N ASP A 510 -38.59 -26.30 -14.30
CA ASP A 510 -38.58 -27.62 -14.96
C ASP A 510 -37.20 -28.02 -15.51
N ILE A 511 -36.15 -27.20 -15.33
CA ILE A 511 -34.80 -27.52 -15.79
C ILE A 511 -34.23 -28.65 -14.94
N ALA A 512 -33.74 -29.71 -15.57
CA ALA A 512 -33.12 -30.85 -14.89
C ALA A 512 -31.76 -30.43 -14.30
N VAL A 513 -31.71 -30.19 -12.98
CA VAL A 513 -30.47 -29.76 -12.29
C VAL A 513 -29.96 -30.84 -11.33
N ARG A 514 -28.68 -31.21 -11.49
CA ARG A 514 -27.96 -32.12 -10.60
C ARG A 514 -26.77 -31.41 -9.96
N THR A 515 -26.38 -31.82 -8.75
CA THR A 515 -25.17 -31.31 -8.09
C THR A 515 -23.99 -32.25 -8.37
N LEU A 516 -22.81 -31.69 -8.61
CA LEU A 516 -21.59 -32.48 -8.83
C LEU A 516 -21.07 -33.05 -7.50
N ASP A 517 -20.86 -34.36 -7.47
CA ASP A 517 -20.25 -35.06 -6.34
C ASP A 517 -18.73 -35.09 -6.46
N GLY A 518 -18.07 -34.15 -5.78
CA GLY A 518 -16.61 -34.08 -5.71
C GLY A 518 -15.96 -33.28 -6.87
N PRO A 519 -14.62 -33.35 -7.00
CA PRO A 519 -13.85 -32.50 -7.93
C PRO A 519 -13.71 -33.06 -9.35
N ALA A 520 -14.11 -34.31 -9.58
CA ALA A 520 -14.04 -34.97 -10.87
C ALA A 520 -15.21 -34.55 -11.75
N TRP A 521 -14.95 -34.28 -13.03
CA TRP A 521 -16.01 -33.98 -14.00
C TRP A 521 -16.42 -35.25 -14.74
N PRO A 522 -17.70 -35.40 -15.12
CA PRO A 522 -18.16 -36.51 -15.94
C PRO A 522 -17.38 -36.64 -17.24
N ASP A 523 -17.28 -37.85 -17.78
CA ASP A 523 -16.48 -38.12 -18.98
C ASP A 523 -17.02 -37.41 -20.23
N ARG A 524 -18.35 -37.25 -20.32
CA ARG A 524 -19.02 -36.52 -21.40
C ARG A 524 -19.73 -35.29 -20.85
N LEU A 525 -19.38 -34.13 -21.39
CA LEU A 525 -20.03 -32.85 -21.17
C LEU A 525 -20.18 -32.17 -22.53
N ALA A 526 -21.33 -31.58 -22.80
CA ALA A 526 -21.54 -30.78 -24.01
C ALA A 526 -20.69 -29.49 -23.95
N GLY A 527 -20.64 -28.86 -22.77
CA GLY A 527 -19.87 -27.65 -22.55
C GLY A 527 -19.84 -27.21 -21.09
N VAL A 528 -19.03 -26.21 -20.80
CA VAL A 528 -18.98 -25.50 -19.51
C VAL A 528 -19.52 -24.09 -19.72
N VAL A 529 -20.54 -23.72 -18.94
CA VAL A 529 -21.24 -22.43 -19.06
C VAL A 529 -21.11 -21.61 -17.78
N LEU A 530 -20.66 -20.35 -17.91
CA LEU A 530 -20.54 -19.40 -16.79
C LEU A 530 -20.80 -17.95 -17.27
N PRO A 531 -22.07 -17.50 -17.29
CA PRO A 531 -22.43 -16.13 -17.67
C PRO A 531 -22.29 -15.18 -16.47
N ALA A 532 -21.16 -15.23 -15.77
CA ALA A 532 -20.98 -14.51 -14.51
C ALA A 532 -21.06 -12.99 -14.68
N ILE A 533 -21.69 -12.31 -13.72
CA ILE A 533 -21.59 -10.85 -13.60
C ILE A 533 -20.22 -10.49 -13.00
N ILE A 534 -19.79 -11.33 -12.05
CA ILE A 534 -18.52 -11.20 -11.34
C ILE A 534 -17.80 -12.55 -11.32
N GLU A 535 -16.69 -12.61 -12.03
CA GLU A 535 -15.68 -13.65 -11.93
C GLU A 535 -14.32 -12.98 -11.95
N HIS A 536 -13.40 -13.47 -11.14
CA HIS A 536 -12.05 -12.90 -11.01
C HIS A 536 -11.00 -13.97 -11.20
N GLN A 537 -11.33 -15.24 -11.00
CA GLN A 537 -10.40 -16.35 -11.07
C GLN A 537 -11.06 -17.54 -11.79
N PRO A 538 -11.25 -17.49 -13.12
CA PRO A 538 -12.01 -18.47 -13.91
C PRO A 538 -11.28 -19.83 -14.09
N ARG A 539 -10.75 -20.43 -13.02
CA ARG A 539 -9.92 -21.66 -13.08
C ARG A 539 -10.64 -22.85 -13.68
N ALA A 540 -11.95 -22.96 -13.44
CA ALA A 540 -12.75 -24.01 -14.05
C ALA A 540 -12.86 -23.82 -15.56
N LEU A 541 -13.01 -22.58 -16.05
CA LEU A 541 -13.06 -22.32 -17.49
C LEU A 541 -11.70 -22.58 -18.15
N LEU A 542 -10.60 -22.18 -17.50
CA LEU A 542 -9.24 -22.52 -17.96
C LEU A 542 -9.02 -24.04 -18.01
N ARG A 543 -9.52 -24.78 -17.00
CA ARG A 543 -9.50 -26.25 -17.02
C ARG A 543 -10.29 -26.81 -18.20
N ALA A 544 -11.47 -26.27 -18.50
CA ALA A 544 -12.30 -26.69 -19.63
C ALA A 544 -11.59 -26.47 -20.97
N GLN A 545 -10.99 -25.29 -21.16
CA GLN A 545 -10.14 -24.98 -22.32
C GLN A 545 -8.99 -25.97 -22.45
N ALA A 546 -8.28 -26.25 -21.37
CA ALA A 546 -7.14 -27.17 -21.37
C ALA A 546 -7.51 -28.62 -21.71
N VAL A 547 -8.74 -29.07 -21.39
CA VAL A 547 -9.23 -30.40 -21.78
C VAL A 547 -9.97 -30.42 -23.12
N GLY A 548 -10.15 -29.27 -23.77
CA GLY A 548 -10.88 -29.16 -25.04
C GLY A 548 -12.40 -29.26 -24.91
N ILE A 549 -12.98 -29.01 -23.74
CA ILE A 549 -14.44 -28.90 -23.58
C ILE A 549 -14.86 -27.46 -23.98
N PRO A 550 -15.90 -27.30 -24.82
CA PRO A 550 -16.42 -25.98 -25.17
C PRO A 550 -16.74 -25.12 -23.95
N VAL A 551 -16.35 -23.85 -24.00
CA VAL A 551 -16.60 -22.87 -22.94
C VAL A 551 -17.53 -21.79 -23.45
N ILE A 552 -18.61 -21.54 -22.72
CA ILE A 552 -19.49 -20.40 -22.92
C ILE A 552 -19.38 -19.53 -21.67
N ALA A 553 -18.86 -18.33 -21.79
CA ALA A 553 -18.60 -17.48 -20.63
C ALA A 553 -18.97 -16.03 -20.89
N SER A 554 -19.28 -15.30 -19.82
CA SER A 554 -19.43 -13.85 -19.91
C SER A 554 -18.07 -13.18 -20.19
N THR A 555 -18.06 -12.03 -20.87
CA THR A 555 -16.90 -11.13 -20.97
C THR A 555 -16.33 -10.74 -19.60
N ALA A 556 -17.19 -10.68 -18.57
CA ALA A 556 -16.81 -10.45 -17.17
C ALA A 556 -16.00 -11.59 -16.51
N CYS A 557 -15.74 -12.71 -17.19
CA CYS A 557 -14.78 -13.72 -16.75
C CYS A 557 -13.32 -13.37 -17.09
N GLY A 558 -13.07 -12.35 -17.92
CA GLY A 558 -11.72 -11.87 -18.23
C GLY A 558 -10.86 -12.83 -19.02
N LEU A 559 -11.50 -13.79 -19.71
CA LEU A 559 -10.84 -14.66 -20.68
C LEU A 559 -10.66 -13.91 -22.00
N MET A 560 -9.70 -14.36 -22.80
CA MET A 560 -9.56 -13.93 -24.18
C MET A 560 -10.32 -14.88 -25.11
N GLN A 561 -10.86 -14.35 -26.19
CA GLN A 561 -11.50 -15.14 -27.25
C GLN A 561 -10.46 -16.08 -27.89
N GLN A 562 -10.79 -17.37 -27.97
CA GLN A 562 -9.95 -18.40 -28.57
C GLN A 562 -10.80 -19.59 -29.04
N PRO A 563 -10.29 -20.48 -29.91
CA PRO A 563 -11.05 -21.63 -30.39
C PRO A 563 -11.66 -22.46 -29.26
N GLY A 564 -12.94 -22.81 -29.39
CA GLY A 564 -13.69 -23.53 -28.36
C GLY A 564 -14.13 -22.69 -27.16
N THR A 565 -13.93 -21.37 -27.20
CA THR A 565 -14.47 -20.42 -26.21
C THR A 565 -15.40 -19.42 -26.89
N THR A 566 -16.62 -19.29 -26.40
CA THR A 566 -17.60 -18.30 -26.82
C THR A 566 -17.80 -17.31 -25.68
N LEU A 567 -17.46 -16.05 -25.92
CA LEU A 567 -17.70 -14.96 -24.98
C LEU A 567 -18.98 -14.21 -25.35
N VAL A 568 -19.85 -14.01 -24.37
CA VAL A 568 -21.09 -13.23 -24.49
C VAL A 568 -21.14 -12.14 -23.43
N ASP A 569 -21.93 -11.11 -23.62
CA ASP A 569 -22.17 -10.15 -22.54
C ASP A 569 -23.13 -10.74 -21.50
N HIS A 570 -22.92 -10.37 -20.24
CA HIS A 570 -23.60 -10.99 -19.09
C HIS A 570 -25.11 -10.66 -19.01
N ASP A 571 -25.52 -9.59 -19.67
CA ASP A 571 -26.89 -9.09 -19.80
C ASP A 571 -27.55 -9.51 -21.11
N ASP A 572 -26.81 -10.08 -22.07
CA ASP A 572 -27.35 -10.60 -23.33
C ASP A 572 -27.77 -12.07 -23.23
N VAL A 573 -28.98 -12.29 -22.71
CA VAL A 573 -29.56 -13.63 -22.56
C VAL A 573 -29.80 -14.31 -23.91
N ALA A 574 -30.10 -13.54 -24.96
CA ALA A 574 -30.36 -14.09 -26.29
C ALA A 574 -29.09 -14.66 -26.91
N ALA A 575 -27.97 -13.93 -26.84
CA ALA A 575 -26.66 -14.42 -27.28
C ALA A 575 -26.20 -15.62 -26.44
N LEU A 576 -26.41 -15.59 -25.12
CA LEU A 576 -26.12 -16.73 -24.24
C LEU A 576 -26.90 -17.98 -24.68
N ARG A 577 -28.21 -17.84 -24.95
CA ARG A 577 -29.06 -18.95 -25.43
C ARG A 577 -28.57 -19.49 -26.77
N ALA A 578 -28.27 -18.61 -27.73
CA ALA A 578 -27.76 -19.00 -29.05
C ALA A 578 -26.44 -19.79 -28.93
N ALA A 579 -25.52 -19.33 -28.07
CA ALA A 579 -24.26 -20.01 -27.82
C ALA A 579 -24.47 -21.41 -27.19
N ILE A 580 -25.43 -21.53 -26.26
CA ILE A 580 -25.79 -22.82 -25.64
C ILE A 580 -26.35 -23.79 -26.68
N VAL A 581 -27.29 -23.35 -27.52
CA VAL A 581 -27.89 -24.18 -28.57
C VAL A 581 -26.82 -24.69 -29.54
N ALA A 582 -25.97 -23.80 -30.06
CA ALA A 582 -24.88 -24.19 -30.96
C ALA A 582 -23.91 -25.21 -30.33
N CYS A 583 -23.64 -25.08 -29.03
CA CYS A 583 -22.80 -26.01 -28.28
C CYS A 583 -23.44 -27.40 -28.15
N LEU A 584 -24.76 -27.46 -27.91
CA LEU A 584 -25.51 -28.72 -27.81
C LEU A 584 -25.64 -29.41 -29.17
N GLU A 585 -25.89 -28.66 -30.24
CA GLU A 585 -25.97 -29.19 -31.61
C GLU A 585 -24.63 -29.77 -32.07
N SER A 586 -23.53 -29.08 -31.82
CA SER A 586 -22.18 -29.58 -32.14
C SER A 586 -21.87 -30.88 -31.38
N SER A 587 -22.35 -30.98 -30.13
CA SER A 587 -22.14 -32.17 -29.29
C SER A 587 -22.99 -33.38 -29.69
N ALA A 588 -24.05 -33.17 -30.47
CA ALA A 588 -24.93 -34.23 -30.98
C ALA A 588 -24.43 -34.83 -32.30
N LEU A 589 -23.59 -34.11 -33.05
CA LEU A 589 -22.98 -34.59 -34.30
C LEU A 589 -21.77 -35.52 -34.07
N ASP A 590 -21.15 -35.43 -32.89
CA ASP A 590 -19.96 -36.21 -32.49
C ASP A 590 -20.29 -37.48 -31.65
N THR A 591 -21.58 -37.74 -31.39
CA THR A 591 -22.09 -38.98 -30.74
C THR A 591 -22.59 -39.98 -31.76
#